data_AF-A0A959SCD4-F1
#
_entry.id   AF-A0A959SCD4-F1
#
_cell.length_a   1.000
_cell.length_b   1.000
_cell.length_c   1.000
_cell.angle_alpha   90.00
_cell.angle_beta   90.00
_cell.angle_gamma   90.00
#
_symmetry.space_group_name_H-M   'P 1'
#
loop_
_entity.id
_entity.type
_entity.pdbx_description
1 polymer ?
#
loop_
_entity_poly.entity_id
_entity_poly.type
_entity_poly.pdbx_seq_one_letter_code
_entity_poly.pdbx_strand_id
1 'polypeptide(L)' 'MDYLLEIPKKKQAFLEELLRGFPFIKAKKLSTVKAERMRDMVEAVEEIKAIEAGKRKPRSMKALLREL' A
#
# COMPACT_ATOMS: atom_id res chain seq x y z
N MET A 1 13.31 -5.88 -1.34
CA MET A 1 12.48 -5.43 -2.47
C MET A 1 11.04 -5.58 -2.01
N ASP A 2 10.36 -4.45 -1.79
CA ASP A 2 9.00 -4.43 -1.26
C ASP A 2 8.05 -4.15 -2.42
N TYR A 3 7.02 -4.98 -2.58
CA TYR A 3 6.08 -4.90 -3.71
C TYR A 3 4.65 -4.76 -3.19
N LEU A 4 3.94 -3.75 -3.70
CA LEU A 4 2.49 -3.63 -3.59
C LEU A 4 1.87 -4.13 -4.90
N LEU A 5 1.01 -5.14 -4.83
CA LEU A 5 0.37 -5.74 -6.00
C LEU A 5 -1.13 -5.44 -5.98
N GLU A 6 -1.59 -4.76 -7.02
CA GLU A 6 -3.02 -4.58 -7.27
C GLU A 6 -3.49 -5.58 -8.32
N ILE A 7 -4.35 -6.51 -7.91
CA ILE A 7 -4.77 -7.63 -8.75
C ILE A 7 -6.29 -7.56 -8.97
N PRO A 8 -6.77 -7.65 -10.22
CA PRO A 8 -8.19 -7.71 -10.52
C PRO A 8 -8.88 -8.85 -9.76
N LYS A 9 -10.09 -8.64 -9.23
CA LYS A 9 -10.86 -9.65 -8.45
C LYS A 9 -10.90 -11.02 -9.13
N LYS A 10 -11.07 -11.06 -10.45
CA LYS A 10 -11.13 -12.29 -11.26
C LYS A 10 -9.85 -13.14 -11.19
N LYS A 11 -8.70 -12.52 -10.91
CA LYS A 11 -7.38 -13.18 -10.84
C LYS A 11 -6.88 -13.39 -9.41
N GLN A 12 -7.61 -12.91 -8.39
CA GLN A 12 -7.19 -13.05 -6.99
C GLN A 12 -7.17 -14.51 -6.53
N ALA A 13 -8.14 -15.32 -6.96
CA ALA A 13 -8.19 -16.75 -6.62
C ALA A 13 -6.97 -17.51 -7.17
N PHE A 14 -6.62 -17.25 -8.43
CA PHE A 14 -5.44 -17.84 -9.07
C PHE A 14 -4.14 -17.47 -8.35
N LEU A 15 -3.97 -16.18 -7.99
CA LEU A 15 -2.77 -15.76 -7.27
C LEU A 15 -2.72 -16.36 -5.86
N GLU A 16 -3.85 -16.47 -5.17
CA GLU A 16 -3.90 -17.10 -3.85
C GLU A 16 -3.45 -18.57 -3.91
N GLU A 17 -3.91 -19.31 -4.92
CA GLU A 17 -3.50 -20.70 -5.15
C GLU A 17 -2.01 -20.82 -5.46
N LEU A 18 -1.49 -19.93 -6.31
CA LEU A 18 -0.07 -19.86 -6.63
C LEU A 18 0.78 -19.56 -5.38
N LEU A 19 0.37 -18.60 -4.55
CA LEU A 19 1.06 -18.24 -3.31
C LEU A 19 1.05 -19.38 -2.28
N ARG A 20 -0.03 -20.16 -2.22
CA ARG A 20 -0.10 -21.37 -1.37
C ARG A 20 0.86 -22.47 -1.83
N GLY A 21 1.18 -22.53 -3.13
CA GLY A 21 2.14 -23.47 -3.69
C GLY A 21 3.59 -23.21 -3.26
N PHE A 22 3.89 -22.04 -2.70
CA PHE A 22 5.24 -21.69 -2.25
C PHE A 22 5.36 -21.79 -0.71
N PRO A 23 6.03 -22.81 -0.17
CA PRO A 23 6.11 -23.04 1.28
C PRO A 23 6.90 -21.95 2.03
N PHE A 24 7.66 -21.14 1.30
CA PHE A 24 8.44 -20.02 1.84
C PHE A 24 7.68 -18.69 1.87
N ILE A 25 6.45 -18.63 1.31
CA ILE A 25 5.64 -17.40 1.28
C ILE A 25 4.57 -17.44 2.37
N LYS A 26 4.68 -16.56 3.37
CA LYS A 26 3.66 -16.39 4.42
C LYS A 26 2.59 -15.40 3.98
N ALA A 27 1.67 -15.85 3.13
CA ALA A 27 0.53 -15.03 2.71
C ALA A 27 -0.51 -14.93 3.84
N LYS A 28 -0.82 -13.72 4.29
CA LYS A 28 -1.93 -13.44 5.21
C LYS A 28 -3.02 -12.67 4.48
N LYS A 29 -4.26 -13.16 4.52
CA LYS A 29 -5.42 -12.40 4.03
C LYS A 29 -5.63 -11.19 4.93
N LEU A 30 -5.58 -10.00 4.33
CA LEU A 30 -6.02 -8.77 4.96
C LEU A 30 -7.49 -8.55 4.63
N SER A 31 -8.28 -8.09 5.60
CA SER A 31 -9.61 -7.56 5.32
C SER A 31 -9.49 -6.28 4.47
N THR A 32 -10.52 -5.97 3.67
CA THR A 32 -10.55 -4.81 2.77
C THR A 32 -10.17 -3.52 3.49
N VAL A 33 -10.79 -3.29 4.66
CA VAL A 33 -10.55 -2.11 5.51
C VAL A 33 -9.10 -2.01 5.98
N LYS A 34 -8.46 -3.15 6.27
CA LYS A 34 -7.07 -3.17 6.73
C LYS A 34 -6.08 -3.00 5.57
N ALA A 35 -6.45 -3.47 4.38
CA ALA A 35 -5.67 -3.26 3.16
C ALA A 35 -5.70 -1.81 2.71
N GLU A 36 -6.86 -1.15 2.74
CA GLU A 36 -7.01 0.29 2.44
C GLU A 36 -6.15 1.13 3.38
N ARG A 37 -6.31 0.95 4.70
CA ARG A 37 -5.49 1.68 5.69
C ARG A 37 -3.98 1.49 5.51
N MET A 38 -3.54 0.31 5.08
CA MET A 38 -2.13 0.08 4.81
C MET A 38 -1.66 0.80 3.54
N ARG A 39 -2.50 0.86 2.49
CA ARG A 39 -2.18 1.66 1.29
C ARG A 39 -2.11 3.14 1.64
N ASP A 40 -3.10 3.66 2.35
CA ASP A 40 -3.15 5.07 2.77
C ASP A 40 -1.90 5.45 3.58
N MET A 41 -1.46 4.56 4.49
CA MET A 41 -0.23 4.76 5.24
C MET A 41 1.02 4.76 4.36
N VAL A 42 1.12 3.83 3.42
CA VAL A 42 2.28 3.74 2.50
C VAL A 42 2.34 4.97 1.60
N GLU A 43 1.22 5.39 1.02
CA GLU A 43 1.13 6.58 0.17
C GLU A 43 1.49 7.84 0.95
N ALA A 44 1.01 8.00 2.18
CA ALA A 44 1.36 9.13 3.04
C ALA A 44 2.87 9.16 3.36
N VAL A 45 3.48 8.01 3.64
CA VAL A 45 4.92 7.91 3.87
C VAL A 45 5.73 8.20 2.61
N GLU A 46 5.26 7.76 1.44
CA GLU A 46 5.89 8.09 0.15
C GLU A 46 5.78 9.57 -0.18
N GLU A 47 4.65 10.20 0.10
CA GLU A 47 4.45 11.63 -0.09
C GLU A 47 5.40 12.45 0.80
N ILE A 48 5.54 12.08 2.08
CA ILE A 48 6.49 12.70 3.01
C ILE A 48 7.92 12.53 2.48
N LYS A 49 8.31 11.31 2.09
CA LYS A 49 9.63 11.05 1.49
C LYS A 49 9.86 11.86 0.21
N ALA A 50 8.84 12.08 -0.62
CA ALA A 50 8.94 12.89 -1.83
C ALA A 50 9.11 14.38 -1.55
N ILE A 51 8.51 14.89 -0.46
CA ILE A 51 8.71 16.25 0.05
C ILE A 51 10.14 16.39 0.62
N GLU A 52 10.59 15.43 1.42
CA GLU A 52 11.95 15.41 2.00
C GLU A 52 13.05 15.26 0.93
N ALA A 53 12.77 14.52 -0.15
CA ALA A 53 13.67 14.39 -1.30
C ALA A 53 13.74 15.64 -2.19
N GLY A 54 13.07 16.75 -1.82
CA GLY A 54 13.13 18.03 -2.52
C GLY A 54 12.37 18.06 -3.86
N LYS A 55 11.57 17.03 -4.18
CA LYS A 55 10.85 16.92 -5.47
C LYS A 55 9.52 17.68 -5.50
N ARG A 56 8.97 18.08 -4.35
CA ARG A 56 7.76 18.92 -4.25
C ARG A 56 7.90 19.97 -3.16
N LYS A 57 7.39 21.19 -3.40
CA LYS A 57 7.37 22.28 -2.41
C LYS A 57 6.51 21.85 -1.21
N PRO A 58 6.99 22.03 0.03
CA PRO A 58 6.25 21.65 1.22
C PRO A 58 4.94 22.44 1.29
N ARG A 59 3.80 21.78 1.11
CA ARG A 59 2.53 22.27 1.66
C ARG A 59 2.42 21.75 3.08
N SER A 60 1.99 22.61 4.00
CA SER A 60 2.04 22.29 5.43
C SER A 60 1.27 21.00 5.74
N MET A 61 1.86 20.13 6.56
CA MET A 61 1.22 18.95 7.16
C MET A 61 -0.16 19.28 7.78
N LYS A 62 -0.33 20.52 8.26
CA LYS A 62 -1.58 21.08 8.82
C LYS A 62 -2.73 21.24 7.81
N ALA A 63 -2.44 21.26 6.51
CA ALA A 63 -3.44 21.36 5.45
C ALA A 63 -3.91 19.98 5.00
N LEU A 64 -3.00 19.01 4.89
CA LEU A 64 -3.30 17.62 4.51
C LEU A 64 -4.22 16.94 5.54
N LEU A 65 -3.98 17.18 6.83
CA LEU A 65 -4.81 16.63 7.91
C LEU A 65 -6.17 17.32 8.08
N ARG A 66 -6.44 18.40 7.32
CA ARG A 66 -7.66 19.22 7.46
C ARG A 66 -8.73 18.88 6.42
N GLU A 67 -8.41 18.01 5.46
CA GLU A 67 -9.33 17.54 4.41
C GLU A 67 -9.86 16.10 4.68
N LEU A 68 -9.58 15.55 5.88
CA LEU A 68 -10.19 14.33 6.40
C LEU A 68 -11.56 14.59 7.04
#